data_AF-A0A6N4QM38-F1
#
_entry.id   AF-A0A6N4QM38-F1
#
_cell.length_a   1.000
_cell.length_b   1.000
_cell.length_c   1.000
_cell.angle_alpha   90.00
_cell.angle_beta   90.00
_cell.angle_gamma   90.00
#
_symmetry.space_group_name_H-M   'P 1'
#
loop_
_entity.id
_entity.type
_entity.pdbx_description
1 polymer ?
#
loop_
_entity_poly.entity_id
_entity_poly.type
_entity_poly.pdbx_seq_one_letter_code
_entity_poly.pdbx_strand_id
1 'polypeptide(L)'
;MKFLFRFVIPVFTFLVINACKISYGFQTIGMPKPDRHDRTGTFMGYDYFLWDCVQGKRTVVYRWEKEMPFLDFDPYHKEEVPCGKVTEFETKNEIGK
;
A
#
# COMPACT_ATOMS: atom_id res chain seq x y z
N MET A 1 46.94 -6.31 4.16
CA MET A 1 45.54 -6.62 3.75
C MET A 1 44.54 -5.82 4.59
N LYS A 2 44.50 -4.48 4.44
CA LYS A 2 43.61 -3.60 5.26
C LYS A 2 42.76 -2.64 4.41
N PHE A 3 42.93 -2.68 3.08
CA PHE A 3 42.32 -1.73 2.14
C PHE A 3 41.07 -2.28 1.43
N LEU A 4 40.83 -3.59 1.44
CA LEU A 4 39.67 -4.19 0.77
C LEU A 4 38.37 -4.08 1.58
N PHE A 5 38.44 -3.86 2.89
CA PHE A 5 37.25 -3.77 3.76
C PHE A 5 36.54 -2.41 3.73
N ARG A 6 37.17 -1.36 3.18
CA ARG A 6 36.68 0.02 3.27
C ARG A 6 35.66 0.40 2.19
N PHE A 7 35.55 -0.38 1.12
CA PHE A 7 34.67 -0.08 -0.02
C PHE A 7 33.47 -1.03 -0.16
N VAL A 8 33.44 -2.16 0.56
CA VAL A 8 32.33 -3.13 0.49
C VAL A 8 31.12 -2.66 1.30
N ILE A 9 31.35 -1.94 2.39
CA ILE A 9 30.31 -1.46 3.32
C ILE A 9 29.36 -0.41 2.70
N PRO A 10 29.82 0.63 1.96
CA PRO A 10 28.91 1.65 1.42
C PRO A 10 28.06 1.19 0.22
N VAL A 11 28.47 0.16 -0.51
CA VAL A 11 27.69 -0.36 -1.66
C VAL A 11 26.53 -1.23 -1.17
N PHE A 12 26.73 -1.96 -0.07
CA PHE A 12 25.68 -2.81 0.51
C PHE A 12 24.59 -1.98 1.19
N THR A 13 24.93 -0.86 1.83
CA THR A 13 23.91 0.04 2.42
C THR A 13 23.08 0.77 1.36
N PHE A 14 23.61 1.04 0.17
CA PHE A 14 22.87 1.72 -0.90
C PHE A 14 21.82 0.81 -1.58
N LEU A 15 22.06 -0.51 -1.60
CA LEU A 15 21.13 -1.52 -2.16
C LEU A 15 19.92 -1.78 -1.27
N VAL A 16 20.03 -1.61 0.05
CA VAL A 16 18.93 -1.93 1.00
C VAL A 16 17.89 -0.81 1.10
N ILE A 17 18.24 0.43 0.74
CA ILE A 17 17.37 1.61 0.91
C ILE A 17 16.38 1.78 -0.27
N ASN A 18 16.63 1.16 -1.43
CA ASN A 18 15.96 1.56 -2.68
C ASN A 18 14.77 0.70 -3.17
N ALA A 19 14.31 -0.35 -2.48
CA ALA A 19 13.28 -1.21 -3.09
C ALA A 19 12.35 -1.99 -2.15
N CYS A 20 12.00 -1.48 -0.97
CA CYS A 20 10.95 -2.13 -0.18
C CYS A 20 9.56 -1.78 -0.75
N LYS A 21 9.21 -2.40 -1.90
CA LYS A 21 7.84 -2.37 -2.42
C LYS A 21 6.95 -3.11 -1.43
N ILE A 22 6.11 -2.38 -0.70
CA ILE A 22 5.24 -2.99 0.29
C ILE A 22 4.10 -3.72 -0.45
N SER A 23 4.12 -5.05 -0.36
CA SER A 23 3.09 -5.88 -0.98
C SER A 23 1.78 -5.82 -0.18
N TYR A 24 0.66 -6.05 -0.85
CA TYR A 24 -0.65 -6.20 -0.22
C TYR A 24 -0.59 -7.17 0.96
N GLY A 25 0.01 -8.34 0.74
CA GLY A 25 0.15 -9.37 1.76
C GLY A 25 0.83 -8.86 3.03
N PHE A 26 1.84 -7.99 2.91
CA PHE A 26 2.51 -7.39 4.06
C PHE A 26 1.63 -6.37 4.79
N GLN A 27 0.81 -5.59 4.07
CA GLN A 27 -0.07 -4.59 4.67
C GLN A 27 -1.28 -5.18 5.39
N THR A 28 -1.69 -6.38 4.99
CA THR A 28 -2.88 -7.07 5.48
C THR A 28 -2.55 -8.32 6.31
N ILE A 29 -1.30 -8.49 6.78
CA ILE A 29 -0.94 -9.64 7.63
C ILE A 29 -1.83 -9.64 8.88
N GLY A 30 -2.47 -10.79 9.14
CA GLY A 30 -3.33 -10.96 10.31
C GLY A 30 -4.67 -10.23 10.24
N MET A 31 -4.97 -9.56 9.13
CA MET A 31 -6.31 -9.03 8.86
C MET A 31 -7.20 -10.14 8.29
N PRO A 32 -8.51 -10.14 8.60
CA PRO A 32 -9.46 -11.04 7.97
C PRO A 32 -9.63 -10.69 6.48
N LYS A 33 -10.44 -11.45 5.76
CA LYS A 33 -10.85 -11.08 4.40
C LYS A 33 -11.47 -9.67 4.40
N PRO A 34 -11.20 -8.81 3.40
CA PRO A 34 -11.83 -7.50 3.31
C PRO A 34 -13.34 -7.62 3.19
N ASP A 35 -14.04 -6.67 3.82
CA ASP A 35 -15.49 -6.54 3.77
C ASP A 35 -15.95 -6.12 2.37
N ARG A 36 -15.16 -5.26 1.72
CA ARG A 36 -15.38 -4.82 0.35
C ARG A 36 -14.08 -4.83 -0.45
N HIS A 37 -14.15 -5.31 -1.68
CA HIS A 37 -13.08 -5.22 -2.68
C HIS A 37 -13.71 -4.83 -4.00
N ASP A 38 -13.30 -3.68 -4.53
CA ASP A 38 -13.90 -3.09 -5.73
C ASP A 38 -12.89 -2.14 -6.39
N ARG A 39 -13.28 -1.56 -7.53
CA ARG A 39 -12.44 -0.67 -8.33
C ARG A 39 -13.17 0.64 -8.57
N THR A 40 -12.44 1.76 -8.48
CA THR A 40 -13.04 3.07 -8.79
C THR A 40 -13.21 3.30 -10.29
N GLY A 41 -12.43 2.60 -11.13
CA GLY A 41 -12.51 2.67 -12.59
C GLY A 41 -11.51 1.73 -13.26
N THR A 42 -11.70 1.44 -14.55
CA THR A 42 -10.80 0.56 -15.32
C THR A 42 -9.57 1.30 -15.85
N PHE A 43 -9.69 2.59 -16.17
CA PHE A 43 -8.59 3.44 -16.65
C PHE A 43 -8.38 4.60 -15.66
N MET A 44 -7.13 4.80 -15.23
CA MET A 44 -6.76 5.77 -14.20
C MET A 44 -7.52 5.60 -12.86
N GLY A 45 -7.96 4.38 -12.56
CA GLY A 45 -8.66 4.04 -11.31
C GLY A 45 -7.75 3.42 -10.25
N TYR A 46 -8.36 3.11 -9.11
CA TYR A 46 -7.75 2.41 -8.01
C TYR A 46 -8.43 1.05 -7.78
N ASP A 47 -7.61 0.03 -7.52
CA ASP A 47 -8.06 -1.25 -6.97
C ASP A 47 -7.93 -1.16 -5.45
N TYR A 48 -9.04 -1.31 -4.72
CA TYR A 48 -9.09 -1.04 -3.27
C TYR A 48 -9.79 -2.14 -2.47
N PHE A 49 -9.29 -2.34 -1.26
CA PHE A 49 -9.73 -3.35 -0.30
C PHE A 49 -10.07 -2.63 0.99
N LEU A 50 -11.25 -2.87 1.52
CA LEU A 50 -11.79 -2.12 2.64
C LEU A 50 -12.25 -3.05 3.76
N TRP A 51 -11.90 -2.66 4.98
CA TRP A 51 -12.34 -3.26 6.23
C TRP A 51 -13.08 -2.18 7.03
N ASP A 52 -14.35 -2.44 7.36
CA ASP A 52 -15.21 -1.47 8.02
C ASP A 52 -14.77 -1.21 9.46
N CYS A 53 -14.48 -2.27 10.20
CA CYS A 53 -14.00 -2.19 11.57
C CYS A 53 -13.27 -3.48 12.01
N VAL A 54 -11.95 -3.51 11.87
CA VAL A 54 -11.09 -4.58 12.35
C VAL A 54 -10.15 -4.03 13.41
N GLN A 55 -10.11 -4.65 14.58
CA GLN A 55 -9.27 -4.21 15.71
C GLN A 55 -9.50 -2.74 16.11
N GLY A 56 -10.75 -2.26 15.99
CA GLY A 56 -11.10 -0.87 16.32
C GLY A 56 -10.73 0.16 15.25
N LYS A 57 -10.32 -0.29 14.05
CA LYS A 57 -9.97 0.59 12.93
C LYS A 57 -10.75 0.24 11.66
N ARG A 58 -11.20 1.28 10.96
CA ARG A 58 -11.54 1.19 9.53
C ARG A 58 -10.23 1.28 8.75
N THR A 59 -10.02 0.36 7.83
CA THR A 59 -8.78 0.28 7.05
C THR A 59 -9.13 0.20 5.58
N VAL A 60 -8.43 0.98 4.76
CA VAL A 60 -8.44 0.82 3.32
C VAL A 60 -7.02 0.58 2.84
N VAL A 61 -6.88 -0.43 1.98
CA VAL A 61 -5.64 -0.71 1.25
C VAL A 61 -5.94 -0.53 -0.23
N TYR A 62 -5.19 0.30 -0.94
CA TYR A 62 -5.45 0.61 -2.34
C TYR A 62 -4.17 0.68 -3.15
N ARG A 63 -4.30 0.49 -4.47
CA ARG A 63 -3.23 0.66 -5.45
C ARG A 63 -3.80 1.24 -6.73
N TRP A 64 -2.96 1.83 -7.56
CA TRP A 64 -3.36 2.17 -8.91
C TRP A 64 -3.60 0.93 -9.78
N GLU A 65 -4.53 1.07 -10.71
CA GLU A 65 -4.87 0.03 -11.69
C GLU A 65 -3.71 -0.28 -12.63
N LYS A 66 -3.58 -1.56 -13.01
CA LYS A 66 -2.45 -2.08 -13.79
C LYS A 66 -2.36 -1.50 -15.20
N GLU A 67 -3.46 -0.98 -15.73
CA GLU A 67 -3.55 -0.42 -17.09
C GLU A 67 -2.90 0.97 -17.19
N MET A 68 -2.45 1.57 -16.09
CA MET A 68 -1.66 2.80 -16.13
C MET A 68 -0.21 2.54 -16.58
N PRO A 69 0.25 3.09 -17.71
CA PRO A 69 1.56 2.81 -18.29
C PRO A 69 2.75 3.48 -17.55
N PHE A 70 2.50 4.18 -16.44
CA PHE A 70 3.50 5.04 -15.81
C PHE A 70 4.10 4.52 -14.49
N LEU A 71 3.59 3.46 -13.85
CA LEU A 71 4.09 3.07 -12.53
C LEU A 71 4.17 1.56 -12.31
N ASP A 72 5.30 0.99 -12.72
CA ASP A 72 5.90 -0.17 -12.01
C ASP A 72 6.35 0.18 -10.57
N PHE A 73 5.99 1.37 -10.07
CA PHE A 73 6.46 1.98 -8.83
C PHE A 73 5.39 2.25 -7.79
N ASP A 74 4.10 1.97 -8.01
CA ASP A 74 3.10 2.23 -6.98
C ASP A 74 2.94 1.02 -6.04
N PRO A 75 3.53 1.04 -4.83
CA PRO A 75 3.23 0.05 -3.82
C PRO A 75 1.75 0.16 -3.43
N TYR A 76 1.24 -0.87 -2.76
CA TYR A 76 -0.03 -0.69 -2.07
C TYR A 76 0.11 0.45 -1.06
N HIS A 77 -0.94 1.22 -0.88
CA HIS A 77 -1.08 2.25 0.13
C HIS A 77 -2.11 1.79 1.15
N LYS A 78 -1.87 2.13 2.43
CA LYS A 78 -2.76 1.79 3.53
C LYS A 78 -3.14 3.05 4.29
N GLU A 79 -4.43 3.29 4.44
CA GLU A 79 -4.98 4.31 5.32
C GLU A 79 -5.80 3.63 6.43
N GLU A 80 -5.67 4.16 7.65
CA GLU A 80 -6.37 3.67 8.83
C GLU A 80 -7.01 4.84 9.58
N VAL A 81 -8.27 4.69 9.97
CA VAL A 81 -8.99 5.62 10.82
C VAL A 81 -9.76 4.85 11.91
N PRO A 82 -10.14 5.49 13.03
CA PRO A 82 -11.04 4.86 13.99
C PRO A 82 -12.36 4.41 13.33
N CYS A 83 -12.94 3.31 13.81
CA CYS A 83 -14.23 2.85 13.29
C CYS A 83 -15.29 3.95 13.34
N GLY A 84 -16.17 3.98 12.33
CA GLY A 84 -17.21 5.00 12.17
C GLY A 84 -16.72 6.31 11.55
N LYS A 85 -15.42 6.46 11.28
CA LYS A 85 -14.89 7.54 10.43
C LYS A 85 -14.58 6.99 9.04
N VAL A 86 -14.57 7.89 8.07
CA VAL A 86 -14.24 7.60 6.66
C VAL A 86 -12.79 8.02 6.39
N THR A 87 -12.07 7.25 5.61
CA THR A 87 -10.68 7.58 5.24
C THR A 87 -10.63 8.73 4.21
N GLU A 88 -9.46 9.33 4.04
CA GLU A 88 -9.30 10.42 3.07
C GLU A 88 -9.42 9.88 1.64
N PHE A 89 -8.88 8.69 1.39
CA PHE A 89 -9.07 7.96 0.14
C PHE A 89 -10.54 7.76 -0.20
N GLU A 90 -11.34 7.27 0.74
CA GLU A 90 -12.78 7.06 0.53
C GLU A 90 -13.52 8.38 0.25
N THR A 91 -13.18 9.44 0.98
CA THR A 91 -13.79 10.76 0.77
C THR A 91 -13.46 11.32 -0.61
N LYS A 92 -12.21 11.21 -1.06
CA LYS A 92 -11.75 11.70 -2.38
C LYS A 92 -12.36 10.94 -3.55
N ASN A 93 -12.61 9.64 -3.37
CA ASN A 93 -13.11 8.76 -4.42
C ASN A 93 -14.63 8.49 -4.29
N GLU A 94 -15.31 9.20 -3.39
CA GLU A 94 -16.74 9.05 -3.12
C GLU A 94 -17.18 7.60 -2.80
N ILE A 95 -16.31 6.85 -2.11
CA ILE A 95 -16.55 5.46 -1.71
C ILE A 95 -17.27 5.44 -0.36
N GLY A 96 -18.35 4.66 -0.24
CA GLY A 96 -18.97 4.38 1.06
C GLY A 96 -19.92 5.46 1.59
N LYS A 97 -20.61 6.19 0.70
CA LYS A 97 -21.84 6.92 1.05
C LYS A 97 -23.02 5.95 1.19
#